data_AF-A0A3Q2CWV8-F1
#
_entry.id   AF-A0A3Q2CWV8-F1
#
_cell.length_a   1.000
_cell.length_b   1.000
_cell.length_c   1.000
_cell.angle_alpha   90.00
_cell.angle_beta   90.00
_cell.angle_gamma   90.00
#
_symmetry.space_group_name_H-M   'P 1'
#
loop_
_entity.id
_entity.type
_entity.pdbx_description
1 polymer ?
#
loop_
_entity_poly.entity_id
_entity_poly.type
_entity_poly.pdbx_seq_one_letter_code
_entity_poly.pdbx_strand_id
1 'polypeptide(L)'
;RFDRKSLSRSSSSYRNGMIEFPSSPSLCSDSPDWKPLPGRCLSVLPDQEIIYMCPFSGAVKGKVLVTNYRLYFKSSDEAPVVLDVPLGVISRVEKMGGASSRGENSYGLDITCKDMRNLRFALKQEGHSRRGIFEMLFKYAFPLSHGLPLFAFVNQEKYAENGWIVYKAMEEFRRQGLPNNKWRITFINKSYELCDTYPTVLAVPFKCKEDDLRRVAAFRSRGRIPVLSWIHRENQAVIVRCSQPLVGMSGKRNKDDERYLDLIREANDTTKKLTIYDARPNVNAVANKATGGGYEGDEYLNAELVFLDIHNIHVMRESLKKLKDIVYPNVEESHWLSSLESTHWLEHIKVRAAR
;
A
#
# COMPACT_ATOMS: atom_id res chain seq x y z
N ARG A 1 -3.54 -13.43 27.03
CA ARG A 1 -4.83 -14.11 26.74
C ARG A 1 -5.71 -13.13 26.00
N PHE A 2 -5.82 -13.26 24.68
CA PHE A 2 -6.76 -12.48 23.87
C PHE A 2 -7.73 -13.49 23.26
N ASP A 3 -9.00 -13.35 23.65
CA ASP A 3 -10.09 -14.24 23.26
C ASP A 3 -10.39 -14.09 21.76
N ARG A 4 -10.30 -15.21 21.04
CA ARG A 4 -10.81 -15.37 19.68
C ARG A 4 -12.13 -16.11 19.77
N LYS A 5 -13.27 -15.41 19.84
CA LYS A 5 -14.57 -15.99 19.49
C LYS A 5 -15.53 -14.95 18.89
N SER A 6 -16.27 -15.42 17.90
CA SER A 6 -17.41 -14.82 17.21
C SER A 6 -17.11 -13.83 16.06
N LEU A 7 -16.77 -14.40 14.89
CA LEU A 7 -17.29 -13.91 13.62
C LEU A 7 -17.93 -15.10 12.91
N SER A 8 -19.14 -15.43 13.36
CA SER A 8 -20.05 -16.31 12.64
C SER A 8 -20.49 -15.62 11.35
N ARG A 9 -20.41 -16.38 10.26
CA ARG A 9 -20.88 -16.01 8.92
C ARG A 9 -22.37 -15.69 8.97
N SER A 10 -22.75 -14.47 8.60
CA SER A 10 -24.08 -14.20 8.04
C SER A 10 -23.91 -13.91 6.56
N SER A 11 -24.38 -14.83 5.73
CA SER A 11 -24.58 -14.64 4.30
C SER A 11 -25.84 -13.80 4.10
N SER A 12 -25.72 -12.49 3.95
CA SER A 12 -26.80 -11.65 3.43
C SER A 12 -26.64 -11.52 1.91
N SER A 13 -27.68 -11.96 1.20
CA SER A 13 -27.82 -11.81 -0.24
C SER A 13 -27.77 -10.32 -0.62
N TYR A 14 -26.86 -9.94 -1.50
CA TYR A 14 -26.91 -8.64 -2.18
C TYR A 14 -28.14 -8.64 -3.09
N ARG A 15 -29.25 -8.04 -2.63
CA ARG A 15 -30.37 -7.66 -3.50
C ARG A 15 -29.94 -6.41 -4.28
N ASN A 16 -30.07 -6.48 -5.61
CA ASN A 16 -30.00 -5.34 -6.51
C ASN A 16 -31.07 -4.30 -6.10
N GLY A 17 -30.66 -3.26 -5.38
CA GLY A 17 -31.41 -2.02 -5.29
C GLY A 17 -30.73 -1.00 -6.20
N MET A 18 -31.42 -0.55 -7.25
CA MET A 18 -31.02 0.65 -7.98
C MET A 18 -30.97 1.81 -6.97
N ILE A 19 -29.78 2.37 -6.76
CA ILE A 19 -29.60 3.61 -6.02
C ILE A 19 -29.93 4.73 -7.02
N GLU A 20 -31.11 5.33 -6.89
CA GLU A 20 -31.44 6.56 -7.61
C GLU A 20 -30.53 7.68 -7.12
N PHE A 21 -29.76 8.27 -8.03
CA PHE A 21 -29.01 9.49 -7.77
C PHE A 21 -29.96 10.68 -7.81
N PRO A 22 -29.95 11.58 -6.81
CA PRO A 22 -30.71 12.82 -6.90
C PRO A 22 -30.25 13.61 -8.13
N SER A 23 -31.23 14.20 -8.83
CA SER A 23 -31.01 15.11 -9.96
C SER A 23 -29.93 16.14 -9.66
N SER A 24 -29.04 16.31 -10.64
CA SER A 24 -27.87 17.20 -10.67
C SER A 24 -28.16 18.55 -10.00
N PRO A 25 -27.39 18.98 -8.98
CA PRO A 25 -27.37 20.38 -8.62
C PRO A 25 -26.81 21.17 -9.81
N SER A 26 -27.46 22.28 -10.15
CA SER A 26 -27.08 23.20 -11.22
C SER A 26 -25.57 23.44 -11.26
N LEU A 27 -24.95 23.14 -12.41
CA LEU A 27 -23.58 23.45 -12.73
C LEU A 27 -23.35 24.96 -12.61
N CYS A 28 -22.53 25.40 -11.65
CA CYS A 28 -21.93 26.72 -11.72
C CYS A 28 -20.80 26.62 -12.75
N SER A 29 -21.16 26.80 -14.02
CA SER A 29 -20.30 26.63 -15.18
C SER A 29 -19.66 27.94 -15.63
N ASP A 30 -18.96 28.67 -14.76
CA ASP A 30 -18.36 29.95 -15.17
C ASP A 30 -16.92 30.14 -14.64
N SER A 31 -16.11 29.08 -14.65
CA SER A 31 -14.64 29.24 -14.56
C SER A 31 -13.96 28.52 -15.71
N PRO A 32 -13.34 29.24 -16.67
CA PRO A 32 -12.72 28.65 -17.87
C PRO A 32 -11.53 27.72 -17.58
N ASP A 33 -10.99 27.74 -16.35
CA ASP A 33 -9.78 26.98 -15.97
C ASP A 33 -10.07 25.62 -15.31
N TRP A 34 -11.33 25.27 -15.09
CA TRP A 34 -11.71 24.03 -14.38
C TRP A 34 -12.63 23.14 -15.23
N LYS A 35 -12.13 21.96 -15.60
CA LYS A 35 -12.95 20.87 -16.19
C LYS A 35 -13.18 19.77 -15.15
N PRO A 36 -14.43 19.55 -14.68
CA PRO A 36 -14.71 18.42 -13.80
C PRO A 36 -14.49 17.10 -14.54
N LEU A 37 -13.84 16.13 -13.90
CA LEU A 37 -13.80 14.77 -14.44
C LEU A 37 -15.22 14.17 -14.47
N PRO A 38 -15.54 13.33 -15.46
CA PRO A 38 -16.78 12.55 -15.48
C PRO A 38 -16.98 11.76 -14.16
N GLY A 39 -18.16 11.87 -13.55
CA GLY A 39 -18.48 11.25 -12.25
C GLY A 39 -18.14 12.09 -11.01
N ARG A 40 -17.68 13.33 -11.16
CA ARG A 40 -17.50 14.24 -10.02
C ARG A 40 -18.82 14.81 -9.52
N CYS A 41 -19.14 14.54 -8.26
CA CYS A 41 -20.14 15.30 -7.55
C CYS A 41 -19.48 16.55 -6.96
N LEU A 42 -19.95 17.72 -7.39
CA LEU A 42 -19.56 19.00 -6.82
C LEU A 42 -20.30 19.17 -5.51
N SER A 43 -19.59 19.11 -4.39
CA SER A 43 -20.05 19.76 -3.16
C SER A 43 -19.29 21.07 -3.11
N VAL A 44 -19.83 22.13 -3.70
CA VAL A 44 -19.21 23.46 -3.62
C VAL A 44 -19.52 23.99 -2.22
N LEU A 45 -18.48 24.27 -1.42
CA LEU A 45 -18.67 25.10 -0.24
C LEU A 45 -19.07 26.50 -0.70
N PRO A 46 -19.88 27.25 0.07
CA PRO A 46 -20.19 28.63 -0.26
C PRO A 46 -18.89 29.40 -0.50
N ASP A 47 -18.95 30.42 -1.37
CA ASP A 47 -17.86 31.20 -1.96
C ASP A 47 -16.96 31.90 -0.92
N GLN A 48 -16.30 31.10 -0.08
CA GLN A 48 -15.65 31.53 1.13
C GLN A 48 -14.18 31.78 0.83
N GLU A 49 -13.78 33.04 0.97
CA GLU A 49 -12.38 33.43 0.93
C GLU A 49 -11.65 32.79 2.12
N ILE A 50 -10.58 32.06 1.81
CA ILE A 50 -9.68 31.43 2.78
C ILE A 50 -8.24 31.82 2.47
N ILE A 51 -7.35 31.63 3.44
CA ILE A 51 -5.94 31.96 3.30
C ILE A 51 -5.14 30.65 3.28
N TYR A 52 -4.46 30.36 2.18
CA TYR A 52 -3.44 29.32 2.15
C TYR A 52 -2.14 29.87 2.75
N MET A 53 -1.63 29.23 3.79
CA MET A 53 -0.35 29.56 4.41
C MET A 53 0.74 28.80 3.67
N CYS A 54 1.19 29.33 2.53
CA CYS A 54 2.27 28.73 1.76
C CYS A 54 3.59 28.85 2.55
N PRO A 55 4.28 27.75 2.86
CA PRO A 55 5.53 27.84 3.60
C PRO A 55 6.67 28.49 2.79
N PHE A 56 6.51 28.64 1.47
CA PHE A 56 7.54 29.17 0.58
C PHE A 56 7.28 30.62 0.15
N SER A 57 6.02 31.00 -0.01
CA SER A 57 5.63 32.32 -0.56
C SER A 57 4.73 33.14 0.38
N GLY A 58 4.48 32.66 1.60
CA GLY A 58 3.65 33.35 2.58
C GLY A 58 2.15 33.12 2.43
N ALA A 59 1.36 33.95 3.10
CA ALA A 59 -0.08 33.85 3.16
C ALA A 59 -0.73 34.37 1.87
N VAL A 60 -1.57 33.55 1.25
CA VAL A 60 -2.23 33.87 -0.03
C VAL A 60 -3.73 33.66 0.10
N LYS A 61 -4.52 34.69 -0.25
CA LYS A 61 -5.98 34.62 -0.25
C LYS A 61 -6.50 33.93 -1.51
N GLY A 62 -7.56 33.14 -1.35
CA GLY A 62 -8.18 32.46 -2.48
C GLY A 62 -9.41 31.68 -2.09
N LYS A 63 -9.83 30.79 -2.98
CA LYS A 63 -11.03 29.96 -2.82
C LYS A 63 -10.63 28.49 -2.81
N VAL A 64 -11.30 27.70 -1.97
CA VAL A 64 -11.20 26.22 -1.97
C VAL A 64 -12.47 25.59 -2.50
N LEU A 65 -12.28 24.64 -3.41
CA LEU A 65 -13.28 23.69 -3.85
C LEU A 65 -12.88 22.30 -3.32
N VAL A 66 -13.83 21.59 -2.73
CA VAL A 66 -13.65 20.18 -2.36
C VAL A 66 -14.66 19.35 -3.13
N THR A 67 -14.16 18.33 -3.81
CA THR A 67 -14.99 17.38 -4.58
C THR A 67 -14.97 16.02 -3.90
N ASN A 68 -15.61 15.02 -4.50
CA ASN A 68 -15.44 13.63 -4.12
C ASN A 68 -14.08 13.01 -4.53
N TYR A 69 -13.15 13.78 -5.12
CA TYR A 69 -11.84 13.29 -5.57
C TYR A 69 -10.65 14.14 -5.11
N ARG A 70 -10.77 15.47 -5.11
CA ARG A 70 -9.67 16.41 -4.83
C ARG A 70 -10.13 17.61 -4.00
N LEU A 71 -9.18 18.18 -3.25
CA LEU A 71 -9.18 19.56 -2.79
C LEU A 71 -8.49 20.41 -3.87
N TYR A 72 -9.11 21.52 -4.26
CA TYR A 72 -8.58 22.46 -5.24
C TYR A 72 -8.59 23.86 -4.64
N PHE A 73 -7.43 24.51 -4.52
CA PHE A 73 -7.31 25.91 -4.11
C PHE A 73 -6.80 26.73 -5.31
N LYS A 74 -7.35 27.93 -5.48
CA LYS A 74 -6.85 28.92 -6.45
C LYS A 74 -6.80 30.29 -5.76
N SER A 75 -5.65 30.97 -5.82
CA SER A 75 -5.52 32.33 -5.29
C SER A 75 -6.24 33.37 -6.13
N SER A 76 -6.51 34.51 -5.50
CA SER A 76 -7.17 35.66 -6.14
C SER A 76 -6.19 36.59 -6.88
N ASP A 77 -4.90 36.26 -6.92
CA ASP A 77 -3.85 37.11 -7.52
C ASP A 77 -3.81 37.00 -9.05
N GLU A 78 -3.20 37.99 -9.72
CA GLU A 78 -3.04 38.00 -11.18
C GLU A 78 -2.23 36.81 -11.71
N ALA A 79 -1.23 36.35 -10.93
CA ALA A 79 -0.52 35.09 -11.15
C ALA A 79 -0.99 34.06 -10.11
N PRO A 80 -2.03 33.26 -10.41
CA PRO A 80 -2.72 32.49 -9.37
C PRO A 80 -1.87 31.31 -8.88
N VAL A 81 -1.75 31.20 -7.55
CA VAL A 81 -1.25 29.99 -6.89
C VAL A 81 -2.36 28.95 -6.91
N VAL A 82 -2.07 27.78 -7.49
CA VAL A 82 -3.01 26.66 -7.57
C VAL A 82 -2.51 25.46 -6.78
N LEU A 83 -3.38 24.88 -5.94
CA LEU A 83 -3.15 23.58 -5.33
C LEU A 83 -4.22 22.61 -5.83
N ASP A 84 -3.81 21.55 -6.52
CA ASP A 84 -4.69 20.44 -6.90
C ASP A 84 -4.23 19.17 -6.17
N VAL A 85 -5.03 18.74 -5.18
CA VAL A 85 -4.62 17.72 -4.21
C VAL A 85 -5.66 16.61 -4.18
N PRO A 86 -5.35 15.42 -4.73
CA PRO A 86 -6.24 14.26 -4.61
C PRO A 86 -6.49 13.92 -3.14
N LEU A 87 -7.76 13.75 -2.75
CA LEU A 87 -8.13 13.48 -1.37
C LEU A 87 -7.52 12.17 -0.84
N GLY A 88 -7.23 11.22 -1.72
CA GLY A 88 -6.53 9.98 -1.36
C GLY A 88 -5.12 10.17 -0.80
N VAL A 89 -4.46 11.32 -1.07
CA VAL A 89 -3.16 11.65 -0.47
C VAL A 89 -3.28 12.23 0.93
N ILE A 90 -4.46 12.67 1.36
CA ILE A 90 -4.67 13.18 2.71
C ILE A 90 -4.60 12.01 3.70
N SER A 91 -3.76 12.15 4.73
CA SER A 91 -3.66 11.18 5.82
C SER A 91 -4.41 11.64 7.06
N ARG A 92 -4.45 12.95 7.32
CA ARG A 92 -5.07 13.53 8.51
C ARG A 92 -5.56 14.96 8.23
N VAL A 93 -6.68 15.33 8.84
CA VAL A 93 -7.22 16.69 8.84
C VAL A 93 -7.44 17.12 10.29
N GLU A 94 -6.79 18.20 10.71
CA GLU A 94 -6.85 18.74 12.06
C GLU A 94 -7.37 20.17 12.07
N LYS A 95 -8.05 20.53 13.15
CA LYS A 95 -8.56 21.88 13.40
C LYS A 95 -7.49 22.68 14.12
N MET A 96 -7.02 23.77 13.52
CA MET A 96 -6.11 24.73 14.15
C MET A 96 -6.89 25.81 14.88
N GLY A 97 -6.59 26.05 16.15
CA GLY A 97 -7.24 27.10 16.93
C GLY A 97 -8.71 26.86 17.25
N GLY A 98 -9.22 27.68 18.18
CA GLY A 98 -10.56 27.61 18.76
C GLY A 98 -11.11 29.00 19.07
N ALA A 99 -12.14 29.09 19.91
CA ALA A 99 -12.79 30.36 20.27
C ALA A 99 -11.86 31.36 20.98
N SER A 100 -10.81 30.88 21.63
CA SER A 100 -9.82 31.70 22.36
C SER A 100 -8.59 32.06 21.54
N SER A 101 -8.49 31.63 20.28
CA SER A 101 -7.34 31.92 19.42
C SER A 101 -7.33 33.39 19.00
N ARG A 102 -6.30 34.13 19.42
CA ARG A 102 -6.17 35.59 19.17
C ARG A 102 -5.07 35.96 18.16
N GLY A 103 -4.29 34.97 17.69
CA GLY A 103 -3.23 35.21 16.73
C GLY A 103 -3.76 35.39 15.30
N GLU A 104 -3.07 36.19 14.49
CA GLU A 104 -3.36 36.27 13.06
C GLU A 104 -3.24 34.88 12.41
N ASN A 105 -4.19 34.53 11.54
CA ASN A 105 -4.22 33.23 10.84
C ASN A 105 -4.17 31.98 11.76
N SER A 106 -4.53 32.12 13.04
CA SER A 106 -4.44 31.04 14.04
C SER A 106 -5.67 30.12 14.09
N TYR A 107 -6.74 30.47 13.38
CA TYR A 107 -7.96 29.65 13.23
C TYR A 107 -8.02 29.04 11.84
N GLY A 108 -8.07 27.71 11.73
CA GLY A 108 -8.07 27.07 10.43
C GLY A 108 -7.95 25.55 10.41
N LEU A 109 -7.38 25.02 9.33
CA LEU A 109 -7.15 23.60 9.07
C LEU A 109 -5.67 23.30 8.84
N ASP A 110 -5.19 22.21 9.45
CA ASP A 110 -3.90 21.59 9.17
C ASP A 110 -4.15 20.23 8.52
N ILE A 111 -3.63 20.03 7.32
CA ILE A 111 -3.86 18.83 6.51
C ILE A 111 -2.53 18.14 6.29
N THR A 112 -2.37 16.99 6.91
CA THR A 112 -1.20 16.12 6.70
C THR A 112 -1.42 15.27 5.45
N CYS A 113 -0.46 15.28 4.54
CA CYS A 113 -0.50 14.49 3.31
C CYS A 113 0.56 13.37 3.31
N LYS A 114 0.30 12.33 2.50
CA LYS A 114 1.14 11.14 2.29
C LYS A 114 2.28 11.39 1.30
N ASP A 115 2.19 12.46 0.52
CA ASP A 115 3.15 12.89 -0.50
C ASP A 115 4.21 13.85 0.07
N MET A 116 4.60 13.64 1.33
CA MET A 116 5.64 14.40 2.05
C MET A 116 5.33 15.88 2.31
N ARG A 117 4.07 16.32 2.14
CA ARG A 117 3.65 17.72 2.39
C ARG A 117 2.65 17.84 3.55
N ASN A 118 2.53 19.06 4.06
CA ASN A 118 1.43 19.50 4.94
C ASN A 118 0.85 20.80 4.36
N LEU A 119 -0.48 20.90 4.33
CA LEU A 119 -1.20 22.07 3.84
C LEU A 119 -1.88 22.76 5.00
N ARG A 120 -1.73 24.09 5.07
CA ARG A 120 -2.30 24.89 6.14
C ARG A 120 -3.20 25.97 5.57
N PHE A 121 -4.45 25.99 6.01
CA PHE A 121 -5.44 26.98 5.59
C PHE A 121 -5.96 27.74 6.81
N ALA A 122 -5.89 29.06 6.79
CA ALA A 122 -6.53 29.92 7.78
C ALA A 122 -7.90 30.38 7.27
N LEU A 123 -8.85 30.47 8.19
CA LEU A 123 -10.22 30.90 7.94
C LEU A 123 -10.65 31.93 8.99
N LYS A 124 -11.72 32.69 8.69
CA LYS A 124 -12.30 33.62 9.67
C LYS A 124 -12.94 32.84 10.82
N GLN A 125 -12.71 33.29 12.05
CA GLN A 125 -13.26 32.63 13.25
C GLN A 125 -14.78 32.78 13.36
N GLU A 126 -15.30 33.89 12.83
CA GLU A 126 -16.73 34.21 12.75
C GLU A 126 -17.52 33.20 11.91
N GLY A 127 -18.80 33.02 12.24
CA GLY A 127 -19.74 32.23 11.43
C GLY A 127 -19.43 30.73 11.32
N HIS A 128 -18.57 30.18 12.19
CA HIS A 128 -18.14 28.77 12.13
C HIS A 128 -17.58 28.34 10.77
N SER A 129 -16.92 29.27 10.08
CA SER A 129 -16.55 29.16 8.67
C SER A 129 -15.71 27.92 8.30
N ARG A 130 -14.96 27.35 9.26
CA ARG A 130 -14.18 26.12 9.07
C ARG A 130 -15.02 24.84 9.03
N ARG A 131 -16.18 24.83 9.69
CA ARG A 131 -16.94 23.60 9.98
C ARG A 131 -17.31 22.84 8.70
N GLY A 132 -17.88 23.53 7.72
CA GLY A 132 -18.29 22.92 6.45
C GLY A 132 -17.11 22.31 5.70
N ILE A 133 -15.99 23.04 5.60
CA ILE A 133 -14.79 22.55 4.90
C ILE A 133 -14.23 21.31 5.60
N PHE A 134 -14.13 21.34 6.92
CA PHE A 134 -13.67 20.21 7.71
C PHE A 134 -14.56 18.97 7.51
N GLU A 135 -15.88 19.12 7.63
CA GLU A 135 -16.83 18.01 7.51
C GLU A 135 -16.78 17.38 6.11
N MET A 136 -16.68 18.20 5.06
CA MET A 136 -16.54 17.70 3.69
C MET A 136 -15.21 16.98 3.45
N LEU A 137 -14.09 17.55 3.89
CA LEU A 137 -12.80 16.89 3.76
C LEU A 137 -12.75 15.58 4.53
N PHE A 138 -13.27 15.59 5.77
CA PHE A 138 -13.32 14.39 6.60
C PHE A 138 -14.19 13.30 5.95
N LYS A 139 -15.33 13.68 5.36
CA LYS A 139 -16.22 12.76 4.65
C LYS A 139 -15.58 12.17 3.38
N TYR A 140 -15.06 13.01 2.49
CA TYR A 140 -14.63 12.59 1.15
C TYR A 140 -13.16 12.13 1.07
N ALA A 141 -12.28 12.55 1.99
CA ALA A 141 -10.93 12.00 2.09
C ALA A 141 -10.89 10.63 2.76
N PHE A 142 -11.90 10.32 3.57
CA PHE A 142 -12.03 9.03 4.26
C PHE A 142 -13.38 8.36 3.91
N PRO A 143 -13.65 8.07 2.62
CA PRO A 143 -14.97 7.62 2.17
C PRO A 143 -15.41 6.30 2.80
N LEU A 144 -14.47 5.34 2.96
CA LEU A 144 -14.78 4.04 3.57
C LEU A 144 -15.22 4.17 5.03
N SER A 145 -14.66 5.13 5.78
CA SER A 145 -15.06 5.42 7.16
C SER A 145 -16.46 6.04 7.26
N HIS A 146 -17.01 6.50 6.14
CA HIS A 146 -18.32 7.15 6.04
C HIS A 146 -19.31 6.37 5.17
N GLY A 147 -19.03 5.10 4.85
CA GLY A 147 -19.92 4.26 4.03
C GLY A 147 -20.04 4.73 2.57
N LEU A 148 -19.08 5.51 2.07
CA LEU A 148 -19.04 6.00 0.70
C LEU A 148 -18.11 5.14 -0.18
N PRO A 149 -18.38 5.04 -1.50
CA PRO A 149 -17.46 4.38 -2.42
C PRO A 149 -16.16 5.19 -2.58
N LEU A 150 -15.07 4.48 -2.86
CA LEU A 150 -13.84 5.12 -3.36
C LEU A 150 -14.12 5.76 -4.73
N PHE A 151 -13.46 6.88 -5.04
CA PHE A 151 -13.62 7.56 -6.34
C PHE A 151 -13.35 6.64 -7.53
N ALA A 152 -12.50 5.62 -7.39
CA ALA A 152 -12.24 4.63 -8.42
C ALA A 152 -13.50 3.91 -8.94
N PHE A 153 -14.56 3.77 -8.12
CA PHE A 153 -15.83 3.16 -8.52
C PHE A 153 -16.84 4.17 -9.10
N VAL A 154 -16.54 5.47 -8.98
CA VAL A 154 -17.39 6.57 -9.45
C VAL A 154 -16.83 7.19 -10.73
N ASN A 155 -15.51 7.05 -10.96
CA ASN A 155 -14.86 7.58 -12.16
C ASN A 155 -15.45 6.96 -13.43
N GLN A 156 -15.76 7.79 -14.42
CA GLN A 156 -16.33 7.39 -15.71
C GLN A 156 -15.42 7.75 -16.90
N GLU A 157 -14.18 8.14 -16.64
CA GLU A 157 -13.19 8.36 -17.70
C GLU A 157 -13.01 7.11 -18.57
N LYS A 158 -12.90 7.34 -19.88
CA LYS A 158 -12.64 6.29 -20.87
C LYS A 158 -11.26 6.50 -21.44
N TYR A 159 -10.50 5.40 -21.53
CA TYR A 159 -9.19 5.36 -22.15
C TYR A 159 -9.26 4.45 -23.38
N ALA A 160 -8.41 4.71 -24.37
CA ALA A 160 -8.33 3.88 -25.58
C ALA A 160 -7.91 2.44 -25.24
N GLU A 161 -6.98 2.31 -24.29
CA GLU A 161 -6.44 1.02 -23.84
C GLU A 161 -7.10 0.55 -22.54
N ASN A 162 -7.33 -0.76 -22.43
CA ASN A 162 -7.85 -1.37 -21.21
C ASN A 162 -6.69 -1.90 -20.34
N GLY A 163 -6.35 -1.18 -19.28
CA GLY A 163 -5.29 -1.57 -18.35
C GLY A 163 -5.51 -2.93 -17.66
N TRP A 164 -6.75 -3.42 -17.55
CA TRP A 164 -7.07 -4.68 -16.88
C TRP A 164 -6.60 -5.93 -17.63
N ILE A 165 -6.34 -5.82 -18.94
CA ILE A 165 -5.95 -6.97 -19.78
C ILE A 165 -4.44 -7.02 -20.07
N VAL A 166 -3.66 -6.08 -19.52
CA VAL A 166 -2.21 -5.98 -19.73
C VAL A 166 -1.48 -7.21 -19.18
N TYR A 167 -1.84 -7.64 -17.97
CA TYR A 167 -1.21 -8.80 -17.34
C TYR A 167 -2.07 -10.06 -17.50
N LYS A 168 -1.48 -11.09 -18.11
CA LYS A 168 -2.06 -12.42 -18.22
C LYS A 168 -1.08 -13.47 -17.70
N ALA A 169 -1.40 -14.07 -16.55
CA ALA A 169 -0.49 -14.97 -15.84
C ALA A 169 0.05 -16.12 -16.71
N MET A 170 -0.81 -16.75 -17.52
CA MET A 170 -0.39 -17.85 -18.42
C MET A 170 0.54 -17.38 -19.54
N GLU A 171 0.34 -16.17 -20.08
CA GLU A 171 1.22 -15.61 -21.10
C GLU A 171 2.57 -15.23 -20.49
N GLU A 172 2.59 -14.71 -19.26
CA GLU A 172 3.85 -14.44 -18.53
C GLU A 172 4.64 -15.72 -18.24
N PHE A 173 3.99 -16.79 -17.77
CA PHE A 173 4.67 -18.08 -17.59
C PHE A 173 5.17 -18.66 -18.92
N ARG A 174 4.39 -18.54 -20.00
CA ARG A 174 4.84 -18.95 -21.35
C ARG A 174 6.06 -18.14 -21.80
N ARG A 175 6.08 -16.83 -21.54
CA ARG A 175 7.23 -15.95 -21.78
C ARG A 175 8.46 -16.38 -20.96
N GLN A 176 8.29 -17.10 -19.86
CA GLN A 176 9.42 -17.68 -19.11
C GLN A 176 9.81 -19.10 -19.57
N GLY A 177 9.09 -19.70 -20.52
CA GLY A 177 9.34 -21.08 -20.98
C GLY A 177 8.63 -22.15 -20.13
N LEU A 178 7.53 -21.79 -19.47
CA LEU A 178 6.74 -22.67 -18.62
C LEU A 178 5.36 -22.99 -19.22
N PRO A 179 4.77 -24.15 -18.92
CA PRO A 179 5.35 -25.27 -18.16
C PRO A 179 6.47 -25.99 -18.93
N ASN A 180 7.27 -26.79 -18.22
CA ASN A 180 8.28 -27.66 -18.81
C ASN A 180 8.36 -29.00 -18.04
N ASN A 181 9.40 -29.80 -18.29
CA ASN A 181 9.59 -31.11 -17.63
C ASN A 181 9.97 -31.03 -16.13
N LYS A 182 10.35 -29.84 -15.63
CA LYS A 182 10.74 -29.62 -14.22
C LYS A 182 9.69 -28.82 -13.44
N TRP A 183 8.87 -28.02 -14.12
CA TRP A 183 7.89 -27.10 -13.53
C TRP A 183 6.54 -27.23 -14.22
N ARG A 184 5.47 -27.35 -13.41
CA ARG A 184 4.08 -27.41 -13.90
C ARG A 184 3.30 -26.20 -13.43
N ILE A 185 2.29 -25.84 -14.21
CA ILE A 185 1.27 -24.88 -13.78
C ILE A 185 0.15 -25.63 -13.06
N THR A 186 -0.27 -25.11 -11.92
CA THR A 186 -1.38 -25.65 -11.13
C THR A 186 -2.49 -24.61 -10.96
N PHE A 187 -3.72 -25.10 -10.93
CA PHE A 187 -4.94 -24.31 -10.69
C PHE A 187 -5.58 -24.66 -9.34
N ILE A 188 -4.84 -25.35 -8.45
CA ILE A 188 -5.30 -25.70 -7.09
C ILE A 188 -5.81 -24.49 -6.30
N ASN A 189 -5.31 -23.29 -6.61
CA ASN A 189 -5.73 -22.04 -5.97
C ASN A 189 -6.75 -21.23 -6.79
N LYS A 190 -7.43 -21.82 -7.78
CA LYS A 190 -8.41 -21.12 -8.64
C LYS A 190 -9.54 -20.46 -7.84
N SER A 191 -9.93 -21.08 -6.73
CA SER A 191 -10.96 -20.57 -5.81
C SER A 191 -10.37 -19.94 -4.54
N TYR A 192 -9.07 -19.65 -4.51
CA TYR A 192 -8.37 -19.06 -3.35
C TYR A 192 -8.39 -19.91 -2.07
N GLU A 193 -8.67 -21.21 -2.18
CA GLU A 193 -8.81 -22.13 -1.04
C GLU A 193 -7.47 -22.59 -0.45
N LEU A 194 -6.42 -22.72 -1.28
CA LEU A 194 -5.09 -23.08 -0.79
C LEU A 194 -4.43 -21.88 -0.07
N CYS A 195 -4.56 -20.69 -0.66
CA CYS A 195 -4.03 -19.44 -0.13
C CYS A 195 -4.83 -18.25 -0.69
N ASP A 196 -5.57 -17.59 0.20
CA ASP A 196 -6.47 -16.48 -0.11
C ASP A 196 -5.78 -15.21 -0.60
N THR A 197 -4.47 -15.13 -0.43
CA THR A 197 -3.63 -13.96 -0.74
C THR A 197 -2.58 -14.26 -1.81
N TYR A 198 -2.70 -15.40 -2.50
CA TYR A 198 -1.93 -15.79 -3.68
C TYR A 198 -2.80 -15.72 -4.95
N PRO A 199 -2.17 -15.65 -6.15
CA PRO A 199 -2.91 -15.69 -7.40
C PRO A 199 -3.55 -17.07 -7.64
N THR A 200 -4.48 -17.12 -8.59
CA THR A 200 -5.21 -18.33 -8.99
C THR A 200 -4.37 -19.32 -9.79
N VAL A 201 -3.29 -18.85 -10.41
CA VAL A 201 -2.36 -19.63 -11.23
C VAL A 201 -1.01 -19.64 -10.54
N LEU A 202 -0.49 -20.83 -10.24
CA LEU A 202 0.80 -21.01 -9.56
C LEU A 202 1.71 -21.93 -10.38
N ALA A 203 3.01 -21.65 -10.39
CA ALA A 203 4.03 -22.52 -10.96
C ALA A 203 4.78 -23.24 -9.83
N VAL A 204 4.80 -24.57 -9.87
CA VAL A 204 5.32 -25.46 -8.81
C VAL A 204 6.16 -26.59 -9.42
N PRO A 205 7.04 -27.26 -8.65
CA PRO A 205 7.82 -28.39 -9.17
C PRO A 205 6.93 -29.49 -9.77
N PHE A 206 7.32 -30.02 -10.93
CA PHE A 206 6.52 -30.99 -11.70
C PHE A 206 6.17 -32.24 -10.88
N LYS A 207 7.12 -32.74 -10.10
CA LYS A 207 6.97 -33.96 -9.28
C LYS A 207 6.03 -33.80 -8.07
N CYS A 208 5.68 -32.58 -7.68
CA CYS A 208 4.85 -32.32 -6.51
C CYS A 208 3.37 -32.52 -6.83
N LYS A 209 2.64 -33.29 -6.00
CA LYS A 209 1.20 -33.54 -6.14
C LYS A 209 0.38 -32.53 -5.33
N GLU A 210 -0.93 -32.44 -5.60
CA GLU A 210 -1.79 -31.49 -4.90
C GLU A 210 -1.84 -31.69 -3.37
N ASP A 211 -1.85 -32.93 -2.91
CA ASP A 211 -1.88 -33.19 -1.46
C ASP A 211 -0.59 -32.77 -0.77
N ASP A 212 0.55 -32.87 -1.46
CA ASP A 212 1.82 -32.35 -0.97
C ASP A 212 1.71 -30.82 -0.80
N LEU A 213 1.17 -30.11 -1.80
CA LEU A 213 0.96 -28.66 -1.75
C LEU A 213 0.09 -28.25 -0.55
N ARG A 214 -0.96 -29.02 -0.23
CA ARG A 214 -1.83 -28.78 0.93
C ARG A 214 -1.07 -28.94 2.25
N ARG A 215 -0.21 -29.96 2.36
CA ARG A 215 0.63 -30.19 3.56
C ARG A 215 1.72 -29.13 3.73
N VAL A 216 2.31 -28.67 2.63
CA VAL A 216 3.25 -27.54 2.62
C VAL A 216 2.53 -26.23 3.02
N ALA A 217 1.33 -25.99 2.50
CA ALA A 217 0.53 -24.80 2.83
C ALA A 217 0.17 -24.75 4.32
N ALA A 218 -0.10 -25.90 4.95
CA ALA A 218 -0.36 -25.97 6.39
C ALA A 218 0.86 -25.56 7.24
N PHE A 219 2.08 -25.64 6.70
CA PHE A 219 3.31 -25.30 7.40
C PHE A 219 3.87 -23.92 7.05
N ARG A 220 3.40 -23.30 5.96
CA ARG A 220 3.80 -21.95 5.54
C ARG A 220 2.79 -20.94 6.05
N SER A 221 3.25 -19.87 6.69
CA SER A 221 2.37 -18.85 7.26
C SER A 221 1.34 -18.32 6.24
N ARG A 222 0.05 -18.44 6.56
CA ARG A 222 -1.08 -18.07 5.67
C ARG A 222 -1.17 -18.90 4.37
N GLY A 223 -0.61 -20.11 4.33
CA GLY A 223 -0.68 -20.97 3.14
C GLY A 223 0.20 -20.49 1.98
N ARG A 224 1.08 -19.51 2.19
CA ARG A 224 1.93 -18.92 1.14
C ARG A 224 3.14 -19.81 0.85
N ILE A 225 2.89 -20.93 0.20
CA ILE A 225 3.89 -21.92 -0.19
C ILE A 225 4.96 -21.33 -1.13
N PRO A 226 6.15 -21.96 -1.24
CA PRO A 226 7.13 -21.56 -2.24
C PRO A 226 6.62 -21.77 -3.67
N VAL A 227 6.52 -20.68 -4.43
CA VAL A 227 6.07 -20.68 -5.83
C VAL A 227 7.04 -19.92 -6.71
N LEU A 228 7.19 -20.36 -7.95
CA LEU A 228 8.08 -19.74 -8.92
C LEU A 228 7.59 -18.33 -9.27
N SER A 229 8.52 -17.37 -9.19
CA SER A 229 8.33 -15.99 -9.65
C SER A 229 9.08 -15.73 -10.95
N TRP A 230 10.27 -16.32 -11.09
CA TRP A 230 11.11 -16.17 -12.27
C TRP A 230 11.98 -17.41 -12.51
N ILE A 231 12.30 -17.70 -13.77
CA ILE A 231 13.26 -18.74 -14.18
C ILE A 231 14.20 -18.22 -15.28
N HIS A 232 15.48 -18.53 -15.14
CA HIS A 232 16.50 -18.26 -16.15
C HIS A 232 16.40 -19.30 -17.26
N ARG A 233 16.24 -18.85 -18.52
CA ARG A 233 15.96 -19.74 -19.66
C ARG A 233 17.10 -20.71 -20.01
N GLU A 234 18.35 -20.34 -19.76
CA GLU A 234 19.50 -21.19 -20.09
C GLU A 234 19.88 -22.11 -18.93
N ASN A 235 20.38 -21.56 -17.82
CA ASN A 235 20.86 -22.35 -16.69
C ASN A 235 19.77 -22.91 -15.74
N GLN A 236 18.48 -22.64 -16.01
CA GLN A 236 17.34 -23.11 -15.21
C GLN A 236 17.35 -22.67 -13.73
N ALA A 237 18.12 -21.65 -13.34
CA ALA A 237 18.05 -21.06 -12.01
C ALA A 237 16.70 -20.38 -11.79
N VAL A 238 16.14 -20.49 -10.58
CA VAL A 238 14.81 -19.96 -10.27
C VAL A 238 14.84 -18.98 -9.12
N ILE A 239 13.92 -18.02 -9.15
CA ILE A 239 13.53 -17.21 -8.00
C ILE A 239 12.16 -17.71 -7.55
N VAL A 240 12.10 -18.24 -6.33
CA VAL A 240 10.87 -18.67 -5.67
C VAL A 240 10.55 -17.76 -4.50
N ARG A 241 9.26 -17.57 -4.19
CA ARG A 241 8.81 -16.75 -3.06
C ARG A 241 7.84 -17.53 -2.18
N CYS A 242 7.95 -17.32 -0.87
CA CYS A 242 7.06 -17.92 0.13
C CYS A 242 6.90 -17.00 1.34
N SER A 243 6.09 -17.42 2.32
CA SER A 243 6.18 -16.93 3.69
C SER A 243 7.12 -17.77 4.55
N GLN A 244 7.46 -17.25 5.73
CA GLN A 244 8.16 -18.01 6.77
C GLN A 244 7.50 -19.35 7.10
N PRO A 245 8.29 -20.38 7.45
CA PRO A 245 7.78 -21.65 7.98
C PRO A 245 7.25 -21.49 9.42
N LEU A 246 6.30 -22.35 9.82
CA LEU A 246 5.66 -22.38 11.14
C LEU A 246 6.40 -23.32 12.10
N VAL A 247 7.71 -23.09 12.26
CA VAL A 247 8.61 -23.91 13.09
C VAL A 247 8.26 -23.79 14.57
N GLY A 248 8.06 -22.56 15.04
CA GLY A 248 7.82 -22.22 16.44
C GLY A 248 9.01 -22.54 17.36
N MET A 249 8.82 -22.30 18.66
CA MET A 249 9.85 -22.59 19.68
C MET A 249 10.15 -24.08 19.83
N SER A 250 9.16 -24.94 19.56
CA SER A 250 9.32 -26.39 19.68
C SER A 250 10.08 -27.02 18.51
N GLY A 251 10.56 -26.24 17.55
CA GLY A 251 11.33 -26.77 16.42
C GLY A 251 10.51 -27.70 15.52
N LYS A 252 9.22 -27.38 15.28
CA LYS A 252 8.38 -28.22 14.42
C LYS A 252 8.96 -28.32 13.02
N ARG A 253 8.92 -29.53 12.49
CA ARG A 253 9.36 -29.87 11.14
C ARG A 253 8.19 -30.30 10.28
N ASN A 254 8.35 -30.18 8.97
CA ASN A 254 7.40 -30.69 8.00
C ASN A 254 8.18 -31.37 6.87
N LYS A 255 8.10 -32.70 6.81
CA LYS A 255 8.81 -33.50 5.80
C LYS A 255 8.35 -33.20 4.37
N ASP A 256 7.10 -32.79 4.18
CA ASP A 256 6.60 -32.38 2.87
C ASP A 256 7.21 -31.05 2.43
N ASP A 257 7.38 -30.07 3.34
CA ASP A 257 8.05 -28.80 3.07
C ASP A 257 9.55 -29.00 2.77
N GLU A 258 10.24 -29.80 3.59
CA GLU A 258 11.64 -30.19 3.37
C GLU A 258 11.81 -30.85 1.98
N ARG A 259 10.97 -31.84 1.65
CA ARG A 259 10.97 -32.49 0.35
C ARG A 259 10.62 -31.52 -0.78
N TYR A 260 9.70 -30.59 -0.55
CA TYR A 260 9.28 -29.61 -1.54
C TYR A 260 10.42 -28.65 -1.92
N LEU A 261 11.21 -28.19 -0.94
CA LEU A 261 12.42 -27.40 -1.22
C LEU A 261 13.49 -28.22 -1.95
N ASP A 262 13.66 -29.50 -1.61
CA ASP A 262 14.53 -30.39 -2.37
C ASP A 262 14.07 -30.57 -3.82
N LEU A 263 12.76 -30.66 -4.08
CA LEU A 263 12.23 -30.71 -5.44
C LEU A 263 12.51 -29.43 -6.24
N ILE A 264 12.50 -28.27 -5.58
CA ILE A 264 12.90 -26.99 -6.21
C ILE A 264 14.39 -27.03 -6.56
N ARG A 265 15.23 -27.51 -5.66
CA ARG A 265 16.67 -27.68 -5.91
C ARG A 265 16.94 -28.67 -7.05
N GLU A 266 16.31 -29.85 -7.03
CA GLU A 266 16.40 -30.88 -8.08
C GLU A 266 15.87 -30.42 -9.45
N ALA A 267 15.07 -29.34 -9.50
CA ALA A 267 14.62 -28.76 -10.75
C ALA A 267 15.75 -28.08 -11.54
N ASN A 268 16.90 -27.83 -10.89
CA ASN A 268 18.13 -27.37 -11.51
C ASN A 268 19.25 -28.42 -11.37
N ASP A 269 19.62 -29.06 -12.48
CA ASP A 269 20.56 -30.19 -12.49
C ASP A 269 22.01 -29.78 -12.15
N THR A 270 22.33 -28.48 -12.13
CA THR A 270 23.68 -27.98 -11.82
C THR A 270 23.84 -27.58 -10.34
N THR A 271 22.74 -27.41 -9.62
CA THR A 271 22.75 -26.81 -8.29
C THR A 271 22.83 -27.85 -7.17
N LYS A 272 23.89 -27.78 -6.37
CA LYS A 272 24.09 -28.68 -5.21
C LYS A 272 23.35 -28.24 -3.94
N LYS A 273 23.12 -26.94 -3.75
CA LYS A 273 22.43 -26.36 -2.58
C LYS A 273 21.41 -25.30 -3.00
N LEU A 274 20.29 -25.23 -2.29
CA LEU A 274 19.29 -24.18 -2.44
C LEU A 274 19.60 -23.01 -1.49
N THR A 275 19.85 -21.82 -2.01
CA THR A 275 20.01 -20.64 -1.15
C THR A 275 18.64 -20.04 -0.81
N ILE A 276 18.36 -19.88 0.47
CA ILE A 276 17.15 -19.27 1.03
C ILE A 276 17.55 -17.90 1.55
N TYR A 277 16.94 -16.85 0.98
CA TYR A 277 17.14 -15.49 1.45
C TYR A 277 15.96 -15.07 2.33
N ASP A 278 16.19 -14.99 3.64
CA ASP A 278 15.24 -14.37 4.56
C ASP A 278 15.50 -12.87 4.59
N ALA A 279 14.51 -12.09 4.16
CA ALA A 279 14.64 -10.65 4.11
C ALA A 279 14.94 -10.02 5.47
N ARG A 280 14.52 -10.66 6.57
CA ARG A 280 14.59 -10.08 7.91
C ARG A 280 16.03 -10.05 8.46
N PRO A 281 16.32 -9.16 9.41
CA PRO A 281 17.41 -9.37 10.35
C PRO A 281 17.22 -10.66 11.14
N ASN A 282 18.32 -11.36 11.45
CA ASN A 282 18.30 -12.62 12.22
C ASN A 282 17.47 -12.47 13.52
N VAL A 283 17.69 -11.40 14.28
CA VAL A 283 16.96 -11.12 15.54
C VAL A 283 15.44 -11.09 15.36
N ASN A 284 14.96 -10.57 14.22
CA ASN A 284 13.53 -10.53 13.90
C ASN A 284 13.01 -11.90 13.49
N ALA A 285 13.83 -12.72 12.84
CA ALA A 285 13.48 -14.10 12.51
C ALA A 285 13.38 -14.97 13.78
N VAL A 286 14.30 -14.79 14.73
CA VAL A 286 14.26 -15.43 16.06
C VAL A 286 13.02 -14.98 16.86
N ALA A 287 12.69 -13.70 16.88
CA ALA A 287 11.47 -13.21 17.53
C ALA A 287 10.19 -13.80 16.90
N ASN A 288 10.17 -14.00 15.58
CA ASN A 288 9.06 -14.70 14.92
C ASN A 288 9.01 -16.19 15.28
N LYS A 289 10.16 -16.86 15.45
CA LYS A 289 10.21 -18.24 15.96
C LYS A 289 9.55 -18.35 17.33
N ALA A 290 9.77 -17.36 18.21
CA ALA A 290 9.12 -17.28 19.53
C ALA A 290 7.59 -17.15 19.47
N THR A 291 7.03 -16.68 18.35
CA THR A 291 5.57 -16.48 18.16
C THR A 291 4.93 -17.50 17.22
N GLY A 292 5.63 -18.59 16.91
CA GLY A 292 5.09 -19.71 16.11
C GLY A 292 5.49 -19.70 14.63
N GLY A 293 6.19 -18.67 14.16
CA GLY A 293 6.84 -18.63 12.85
C GLY A 293 8.24 -19.24 12.90
N GLY A 294 9.20 -18.65 12.17
CA GLY A 294 10.59 -19.09 12.22
C GLY A 294 11.30 -18.95 10.88
N TYR A 295 12.30 -19.80 10.67
CA TYR A 295 13.14 -19.88 9.48
C TYR A 295 13.63 -21.32 9.33
N GLU A 296 14.11 -21.67 8.15
CA GLU A 296 14.67 -22.97 7.81
C GLU A 296 16.00 -23.21 8.54
N GLY A 297 16.04 -24.20 9.43
CA GLY A 297 17.23 -24.57 10.21
C GLY A 297 18.10 -25.64 9.52
N ASP A 298 19.01 -26.23 10.29
CA ASP A 298 19.96 -27.27 9.82
C ASP A 298 19.26 -28.54 9.30
N GLU A 299 17.97 -28.71 9.61
CA GLU A 299 17.16 -29.83 9.12
C GLU A 299 16.98 -29.80 7.59
N TYR A 300 17.13 -28.64 6.96
CA TYR A 300 17.10 -28.47 5.51
C TYR A 300 18.49 -28.74 4.92
N LEU A 301 18.89 -30.01 4.89
CA LEU A 301 20.26 -30.47 4.61
C LEU A 301 20.91 -29.89 3.34
N ASN A 302 20.11 -29.67 2.29
CA ASN A 302 20.58 -29.17 1.00
C ASN A 302 20.26 -27.68 0.80
N ALA A 303 20.02 -26.93 1.87
CA ALA A 303 19.75 -25.50 1.83
C ALA A 303 20.79 -24.69 2.60
N GLU A 304 20.94 -23.43 2.24
CA GLU A 304 21.74 -22.43 2.95
C GLU A 304 20.87 -21.21 3.21
N LEU A 305 20.80 -20.74 4.46
CA LEU A 305 20.00 -19.60 4.86
C LEU A 305 20.86 -18.34 4.98
N VAL A 306 20.45 -17.26 4.32
CA VAL A 306 21.08 -15.94 4.38
C VAL A 306 20.06 -14.91 4.83
N PHE A 307 20.41 -14.13 5.87
CA PHE A 307 19.61 -12.99 6.31
C PHE A 307 20.03 -11.71 5.56
N LEU A 308 19.05 -10.94 5.12
CA LEU A 308 19.28 -9.70 4.34
C LEU A 308 19.19 -8.41 5.17
N ASP A 309 18.87 -8.51 6.46
CA ASP A 309 18.82 -7.36 7.39
C ASP A 309 17.84 -6.22 6.98
N ILE A 310 16.78 -6.55 6.24
CA ILE A 310 15.70 -5.62 5.89
C ILE A 310 14.68 -5.55 7.02
N HIS A 311 14.66 -4.41 7.70
CA HIS A 311 13.76 -4.16 8.83
C HIS A 311 12.27 -4.18 8.43
N ASN A 312 11.42 -4.38 9.44
CA ASN A 312 9.98 -4.48 9.26
C ASN A 312 9.32 -3.13 8.89
N ILE A 313 8.03 -3.18 8.54
CA ILE A 313 7.26 -2.02 8.10
C ILE A 313 7.19 -0.87 9.12
N HIS A 314 7.36 -1.13 10.43
CA HIS A 314 7.31 -0.09 11.45
C HIS A 314 8.57 0.76 11.42
N VAL A 315 9.73 0.13 11.25
CA VAL A 315 11.02 0.82 11.08
C VAL A 315 11.01 1.66 9.81
N MET A 316 10.54 1.08 8.70
CA MET A 316 10.44 1.81 7.41
C MET A 316 9.49 3.02 7.49
N ARG A 317 8.39 2.90 8.24
CA ARG A 317 7.45 4.00 8.46
C ARG A 317 8.08 5.12 9.29
N GLU A 318 8.79 4.77 10.36
CA GLU A 318 9.47 5.79 11.18
C GLU A 318 10.60 6.46 10.41
N SER A 319 11.36 5.70 9.60
CA SER A 319 12.39 6.25 8.73
C SER A 319 11.82 7.27 7.74
N LEU A 320 10.71 6.96 7.05
CA LEU A 320 10.04 7.90 6.15
C LEU A 320 9.50 9.14 6.88
N LYS A 321 8.99 8.96 8.10
CA LYS A 321 8.51 10.07 8.93
C LYS A 321 9.65 11.02 9.29
N LYS A 322 10.77 10.50 9.81
CA LYS A 322 11.97 11.31 10.07
C LYS A 322 12.47 12.03 8.81
N LEU A 323 12.45 11.34 7.66
CA LEU A 323 12.79 11.97 6.39
C LEU A 323 11.85 13.14 6.06
N LYS A 324 10.54 12.98 6.25
CA LYS A 324 9.57 14.07 6.05
C LYS A 324 9.89 15.28 6.92
N ASP A 325 10.23 15.03 8.19
CA ASP A 325 10.48 16.09 9.18
C ASP A 325 11.70 16.97 8.83
N ILE A 326 12.69 16.44 8.09
CA ILE A 326 13.90 17.19 7.70
C ILE A 326 13.83 17.81 6.29
N VAL A 327 12.88 17.38 5.44
CA VAL A 327 12.76 17.86 4.04
C VAL A 327 11.63 18.84 3.81
N TYR A 328 10.66 18.92 4.72
CA TYR A 328 9.49 19.79 4.54
C TYR A 328 9.12 20.52 5.85
N PRO A 329 8.88 21.85 5.80
CA PRO A 329 8.91 22.69 4.60
C PRO A 329 10.31 23.16 4.19
N ASN A 330 11.22 23.33 5.15
CA ASN A 330 12.54 23.92 4.92
C ASN A 330 13.62 22.92 5.32
N VAL A 331 14.70 22.90 4.54
CA VAL A 331 15.89 22.08 4.83
C VAL A 331 16.88 22.90 5.63
N GLU A 332 17.42 22.30 6.70
CA GLU A 332 18.53 22.88 7.45
C GLU A 332 19.87 22.44 6.83
N GLU A 333 20.46 23.31 6.01
CA GLU A 333 21.65 22.99 5.20
C GLU A 333 22.89 22.62 6.04
N SER A 334 23.13 23.32 7.16
CA SER A 334 24.32 23.13 8.01
C SER A 334 24.46 21.72 8.57
N HIS A 335 23.35 21.00 8.73
CA HIS A 335 23.29 19.65 9.30
C HIS A 335 22.59 18.66 8.37
N TRP A 336 22.53 18.95 7.07
CA TRP A 336 21.79 18.13 6.11
C TRP A 336 22.24 16.66 6.11
N LEU A 337 23.55 16.42 5.98
CA LEU A 337 24.09 15.06 5.87
C LEU A 337 23.86 14.23 7.14
N SER A 338 24.11 14.81 8.32
CA SER A 338 23.89 14.14 9.61
C SER A 338 22.40 13.91 9.89
N SER A 339 21.55 14.89 9.57
CA SER A 339 20.10 14.77 9.68
C SER A 339 19.57 13.65 8.79
N LEU A 340 20.01 13.61 7.53
CA LEU A 340 19.66 12.56 6.57
C LEU A 340 20.11 11.17 7.03
N GLU A 341 21.34 11.06 7.52
CA GLU A 341 21.88 9.82 8.08
C GLU A 341 21.01 9.30 9.25
N SER A 342 20.57 10.19 10.15
CA SER A 342 19.73 9.85 11.31
C SER A 342 18.33 9.31 10.96
N THR A 343 17.88 9.52 9.72
CA THR A 343 16.63 8.95 9.19
C THR A 343 16.77 7.47 8.85
N HIS A 344 17.99 6.98 8.61
CA HIS A 344 18.32 5.66 8.05
C HIS A 344 17.66 5.36 6.68
N TRP A 345 17.05 6.35 6.01
CA TRP A 345 16.31 6.10 4.78
C TRP A 345 17.20 5.54 3.68
N LEU A 346 18.34 6.18 3.41
CA LEU A 346 19.30 5.73 2.40
C LEU A 346 19.98 4.41 2.78
N GLU A 347 20.17 4.15 4.07
CA GLU A 347 20.65 2.85 4.55
C GLU A 347 19.67 1.73 4.19
N HIS A 348 18.37 1.95 4.43
CA HIS A 348 17.33 0.99 4.04
C HIS A 348 17.19 0.81 2.53
N ILE A 349 17.46 1.84 1.73
CA ILE A 349 17.53 1.72 0.27
C ILE A 349 18.75 0.91 -0.15
N LYS A 350 19.93 1.20 0.42
CA LYS A 350 21.19 0.50 0.14
C LYS A 350 21.05 -1.00 0.39
N VAL A 351 20.50 -1.41 1.53
CA VAL A 351 20.32 -2.83 1.87
C VAL A 351 19.41 -3.56 0.87
N ARG A 352 18.48 -2.85 0.21
CA ARG A 352 17.59 -3.42 -0.82
C ARG A 352 18.21 -3.47 -2.22
N ALA A 353 19.17 -2.60 -2.52
CA ALA A 353 19.74 -2.43 -3.86
C ALA A 353 21.13 -3.05 -4.03
N ALA A 354 21.88 -3.26 -2.94
CA ALA A 354 23.31 -3.59 -2.97
C ALA A 354 23.62 -5.09 -2.78
N ARG A 355 22.62 -5.97 -2.85
CA ARG A 355 22.78 -7.44 -2.85
C ARG A 355 21.79 -8.04 -3.83
#